data_AF-A0A238ZB53-F1
#
_entry.id   AF-A0A238ZB53-F1
#
_cell.length_a   1.000
_cell.length_b   1.000
_cell.length_c   1.000
_cell.angle_alpha   90.00
_cell.angle_beta   90.00
_cell.angle_gamma   90.00
#
_symmetry.space_group_name_H-M   'P 1'
#
loop_
_entity.id
_entity.type
_entity.pdbx_description
1 polymer ?
#
loop_
_entity_poly.entity_id
_entity_poly.type
_entity_poly.pdbx_seq_one_letter_code
_entity_poly.pdbx_strand_id
1 'polypeptide(L)'
;MPILNIQPLNKRDQRITLENGSIIDISVRQIFNVNFYQEDAVIGHVTFESLSSLNNLELQPVYKLKEESLTHPALSTDATQLREAAITLYRTYTNGKILPNKDMLQKSH
;
A
#
# COMPACT_ATOMS: atom_id res chain seq x y z
N MET A 1 -6.60 -13.58 7.81
CA MET A 1 -7.99 -13.32 7.38
C MET A 1 -7.98 -12.70 6.00
N PRO A 2 -7.95 -13.53 4.95
CA PRO A 2 -7.65 -13.07 3.60
C PRO A 2 -8.66 -12.01 3.11
N ILE A 3 -8.22 -11.26 2.11
CA ILE A 3 -9.06 -10.26 1.45
C ILE A 3 -10.16 -10.98 0.66
N LEU A 4 -11.42 -10.63 0.94
CA LEU A 4 -12.58 -11.11 0.20
C LEU A 4 -12.81 -10.30 -1.08
N ASN A 5 -12.69 -8.98 -1.00
CA ASN A 5 -12.94 -8.07 -2.11
C ASN A 5 -12.10 -6.80 -2.02
N ILE A 6 -11.67 -6.28 -3.18
CA ILE A 6 -11.05 -4.96 -3.31
C ILE A 6 -11.90 -4.15 -4.29
N GLN A 7 -12.56 -3.12 -3.79
CA GLN A 7 -13.37 -2.21 -4.58
C GLN A 7 -12.60 -0.89 -4.81
N PRO A 8 -12.22 -0.58 -6.06
CA PRO A 8 -11.68 0.74 -6.36
C PRO A 8 -12.79 1.80 -6.22
N LEU A 9 -12.53 2.82 -5.40
CA LEU A 9 -13.44 3.97 -5.26
C LEU A 9 -13.04 5.09 -6.22
N ASN A 10 -11.73 5.34 -6.33
CA ASN A 10 -11.13 6.25 -7.32
C ASN A 10 -9.64 5.92 -7.52
N LYS A 11 -8.90 6.78 -8.23
CA LYS A 11 -7.47 6.59 -8.52
C LYS A 11 -6.53 6.58 -7.30
N ARG A 12 -6.98 7.08 -6.16
CA ARG A 12 -6.21 7.19 -4.90
C ARG A 12 -6.79 6.35 -3.78
N ASP A 13 -8.02 5.87 -3.91
CA ASP A 13 -8.77 5.26 -2.82
C ASP A 13 -9.34 3.90 -3.22
N GLN A 14 -9.20 2.92 -2.32
CA GLN A 14 -9.81 1.60 -2.46
C GLN A 14 -10.44 1.18 -1.13
N ARG A 15 -11.51 0.40 -1.22
CA ARG A 15 -12.16 -0.25 -0.08
C ARG A 15 -11.85 -1.74 -0.11
N ILE A 16 -11.33 -2.26 0.99
CA ILE A 16 -10.99 -3.67 1.16
C ILE A 16 -12.01 -4.28 2.12
N THR A 17 -12.67 -5.33 1.68
CA THR A 17 -13.51 -6.17 2.54
C THR A 17 -12.73 -7.43 2.88
N LEU A 18 -12.56 -7.70 4.16
CA LEU A 18 -11.93 -8.92 4.66
C LEU A 18 -12.99 -10.03 4.84
N GLU A 19 -12.57 -11.29 4.85
CA GLU A 19 -13.51 -12.43 5.04
C GLU A 19 -14.31 -12.38 6.34
N ASN A 20 -13.79 -11.74 7.38
CA ASN A 20 -14.50 -11.56 8.66
C ASN A 20 -15.57 -10.45 8.62
N GLY A 21 -15.78 -9.81 7.47
CA GLY A 21 -16.71 -8.69 7.29
C GLY A 21 -16.14 -7.32 7.63
N SER A 22 -14.91 -7.23 8.16
CA SER A 22 -14.25 -5.96 8.42
C SER A 22 -14.01 -5.20 7.12
N ILE A 23 -14.20 -3.88 7.18
CA ILE A 23 -13.95 -2.95 6.09
C ILE A 23 -12.73 -2.12 6.44
N ILE A 24 -11.75 -2.12 5.54
CA ILE A 24 -10.54 -1.31 5.63
C ILE A 24 -10.50 -0.43 4.39
N ASP A 25 -10.46 0.88 4.57
CA ASP A 25 -10.27 1.81 3.46
C ASP A 25 -8.77 2.12 3.33
N ILE A 26 -8.23 2.10 2.11
CA ILE A 26 -6.86 2.52 1.83
C ILE A 26 -6.85 3.74 0.92
N SER A 27 -5.97 4.71 1.22
CA SER A 27 -5.95 5.99 0.52
C SER A 27 -4.54 6.57 0.38
N VAL A 28 -4.22 7.05 -0.82
CA VAL A 28 -3.03 7.87 -1.08
C VAL A 28 -3.32 9.33 -0.72
N ARG A 29 -3.14 9.70 0.55
CA ARG A 29 -3.36 11.08 1.03
C ARG A 29 -2.13 11.97 0.89
N GLN A 30 -0.94 11.39 0.96
CA GLN A 30 0.32 12.07 0.72
C GLN A 30 1.02 11.42 -0.47
N ILE A 31 1.85 12.18 -1.20
CA ILE A 31 2.48 11.73 -2.45
C ILE A 31 3.20 10.39 -2.31
N PHE A 32 3.72 10.07 -1.12
CA PHE A 32 4.50 8.87 -0.83
C PHE A 32 3.86 7.94 0.20
N ASN A 33 2.62 8.18 0.62
CA ASN A 33 2.03 7.43 1.73
C ASN A 33 0.64 6.88 1.36
N VAL A 34 0.47 5.57 1.56
CA VAL A 34 -0.82 4.89 1.57
C VAL A 34 -1.22 4.61 3.01
N ASN A 35 -2.27 5.29 3.47
CA ASN A 35 -2.82 5.08 4.81
C ASN A 35 -3.93 4.03 4.78
N PHE A 36 -4.05 3.27 5.86
CA PHE A 36 -5.14 2.34 6.14
C PHE A 36 -6.07 2.96 7.17
N TYR A 37 -7.36 2.88 6.91
CA TYR A 37 -8.42 3.45 7.73
C TYR A 37 -9.42 2.38 8.14
N GLN A 38 -9.87 2.47 9.39
CA GLN A 38 -11.03 1.76 9.90
C GLN A 38 -11.89 2.77 10.64
N GLU A 39 -13.15 2.91 10.24
CA GLU A 39 -14.08 3.88 10.84
C GLU A 39 -13.47 5.31 10.90
N ASP A 40 -12.87 5.76 9.80
CA ASP A 40 -12.18 7.05 9.64
C ASP A 40 -10.88 7.24 10.46
N ALA A 41 -10.52 6.31 11.35
CA ALA A 41 -9.26 6.35 12.09
C ALA A 41 -8.11 5.73 11.27
N VAL A 42 -6.95 6.40 11.24
CA VAL A 42 -5.72 5.83 10.65
C VAL A 42 -5.22 4.71 11.55
N ILE A 43 -5.20 3.49 11.03
CA ILE A 43 -4.78 2.29 11.76
C ILE A 43 -3.47 1.69 11.24
N GLY A 44 -2.93 2.23 10.15
CA GLY A 44 -1.67 1.79 9.58
C GLY A 44 -1.27 2.61 8.37
N HIS A 45 -0.06 2.38 7.89
CA HIS A 45 0.43 3.03 6.69
C HIS A 45 1.52 2.23 5.98
N VAL A 46 1.71 2.54 4.70
CA VAL A 46 2.83 2.08 3.87
C VAL A 46 3.44 3.32 3.23
N THR A 47 4.72 3.57 3.52
CA THR A 47 5.46 4.72 3.01
C THR A 47 6.45 4.28 1.93
N PHE A 48 6.48 5.02 0.85
CA PHE A 48 7.39 4.85 -0.27
C PHE A 48 8.48 5.92 -0.27
N GLU A 49 9.61 5.63 -0.91
CA GLU A 49 10.58 6.65 -1.27
C GLU A 49 10.89 6.58 -2.77
N SER A 50 11.15 7.75 -3.37
CA SER A 50 11.51 7.82 -4.77
C SER A 50 12.99 7.53 -4.96
N LEU A 51 13.30 6.70 -5.96
CA LEU A 51 14.65 6.34 -6.38
C LEU A 51 15.09 7.06 -7.66
N SER A 52 14.16 7.75 -8.33
CA SER A 52 14.42 8.48 -9.56
C SER A 52 13.99 9.94 -9.41
N SER A 53 14.51 10.81 -10.28
CA SER A 53 13.97 12.17 -10.36
C SER A 53 12.50 12.13 -10.77
N LEU A 54 11.64 12.80 -10.00
CA LEU A 54 10.22 12.96 -10.33
C LEU A 54 9.98 14.03 -11.41
N ASN A 55 11.02 14.80 -11.76
CA ASN A 55 10.94 15.88 -12.74
C ASN A 55 11.27 15.44 -14.17
N ASN A 56 11.69 14.19 -14.37
CA ASN A 56 11.97 13.67 -15.70
C ASN A 56 10.73 12.97 -16.25
N LEU A 57 10.00 13.65 -17.14
CA LEU A 57 8.77 13.14 -17.77
C LEU A 57 9.03 12.01 -18.78
N GLU A 58 10.27 11.83 -19.24
CA GLU A 58 10.64 10.78 -20.18
C GLU A 58 10.86 9.43 -19.49
N LEU A 59 11.05 9.44 -18.17
CA LEU A 59 11.32 8.25 -17.38
C LEU A 59 10.15 7.93 -16.45
N GLN A 60 9.73 6.67 -16.46
CA GLN A 60 8.76 6.17 -15.50
C GLN A 60 9.34 6.30 -14.08
N PRO A 61 8.63 6.92 -13.12
CA PRO A 61 9.16 7.13 -11.79
C PRO A 61 9.35 5.79 -11.07
N VAL A 62 10.48 5.65 -10.39
CA VAL A 62 10.87 4.45 -9.66
C VAL A 62 10.77 4.73 -8.16
N TYR A 63 10.15 3.82 -7.44
CA TYR A 63 9.97 3.88 -6.00
C TYR A 63 10.44 2.58 -5.35
N LYS A 64 10.69 2.60 -4.04
CA LYS A 64 10.78 1.41 -3.21
C LYS A 64 9.97 1.60 -1.92
N LEU A 65 9.65 0.50 -1.27
CA LEU A 65 9.09 0.50 0.07
C LEU A 65 10.15 1.04 1.06
N LYS A 66 9.80 2.08 1.83
CA LYS A 66 10.69 2.68 2.83
C LYS A 66 10.40 2.12 4.22
N GLU A 67 9.15 2.19 4.62
CA GLU A 67 8.66 1.76 5.93
C GLU A 67 7.19 1.38 5.82
N GLU A 68 6.72 0.64 6.80
CA GLU A 68 5.32 0.29 6.94
C GLU A 68 4.96 0.12 8.42
N SER A 69 3.71 0.40 8.74
CA SER A 69 3.10 0.16 10.04
C SER A 69 1.78 -0.57 9.81
N LEU A 70 1.83 -1.90 9.96
CA LEU A 70 0.68 -2.80 9.81
C LEU A 70 0.46 -3.63 11.09
N THR A 71 0.85 -3.07 12.24
CA THR A 71 0.83 -3.76 13.54
C THR A 71 -0.52 -3.70 14.25
N HIS A 72 -1.45 -2.89 13.76
CA HIS A 72 -2.79 -2.81 14.32
C HIS A 72 -3.50 -4.18 14.21
N PRO A 73 -4.25 -4.64 15.22
CA PRO A 73 -4.88 -5.97 15.22
C PRO A 73 -5.76 -6.24 14.00
N ALA A 74 -6.41 -5.20 13.46
CA ALA A 74 -7.22 -5.30 12.24
C ALA A 74 -6.42 -5.55 10.96
N LEU A 75 -5.11 -5.27 10.96
CA LEU A 75 -4.20 -5.40 9.82
C LEU A 75 -3.22 -6.57 9.99
N SER A 76 -2.81 -6.87 11.22
CA SER A 76 -1.68 -7.76 11.52
C SER A 76 -1.83 -9.17 10.95
N THR A 77 -3.07 -9.68 10.89
CA THR A 77 -3.35 -11.04 10.41
C THR A 77 -3.13 -11.19 8.90
N ASP A 78 -3.17 -10.08 8.14
CA ASP A 78 -3.14 -10.08 6.67
C ASP A 78 -2.21 -9.03 6.11
N ALA A 79 -1.22 -8.63 6.92
CA ALA A 79 -0.29 -7.56 6.60
C ALA A 79 0.35 -7.73 5.21
N THR A 80 0.62 -8.97 4.77
CA THR A 80 1.17 -9.23 3.44
C THR A 80 0.20 -8.89 2.30
N GLN A 81 -1.05 -9.37 2.34
CA GLN A 81 -2.03 -9.08 1.28
C GLN A 81 -2.42 -7.60 1.27
N LEU A 82 -2.54 -7.00 2.46
CA LEU A 82 -2.81 -5.57 2.63
C LEU A 82 -1.66 -4.71 2.11
N ARG A 83 -0.40 -5.11 2.34
CA ARG A 83 0.79 -4.49 1.76
C ARG A 83 0.76 -4.57 0.23
N GLU A 84 0.43 -5.73 -0.33
CA GLU A 84 0.33 -5.91 -1.79
C GLU A 84 -0.77 -5.04 -2.41
N ALA A 85 -1.93 -4.90 -1.72
CA ALA A 85 -3.00 -3.99 -2.13
C ALA A 85 -2.51 -2.53 -2.13
N ALA A 86 -1.83 -2.09 -1.07
CA ALA A 86 -1.27 -0.74 -0.99
C ALA A 86 -0.20 -0.47 -2.07
N ILE A 87 0.70 -1.43 -2.33
CA ILE A 87 1.69 -1.36 -3.41
C ILE A 87 0.99 -1.24 -4.77
N THR A 88 -0.06 -2.03 -5.00
CA THR A 88 -0.82 -2.00 -6.25
C THR A 88 -1.51 -0.66 -6.44
N LEU A 89 -2.20 -0.15 -5.42
CA LEU A 89 -2.82 1.18 -5.44
C LEU A 89 -1.79 2.27 -5.74
N TYR A 90 -0.66 2.26 -5.05
CA TYR A 90 0.39 3.26 -5.23
C TYR A 90 1.01 3.22 -6.63
N ARG A 91 1.22 2.02 -7.18
CA ARG A 91 1.70 1.81 -8.55
C ARG A 91 0.73 2.41 -9.57
N THR A 92 -0.56 2.12 -9.42
CA THR A 92 -1.61 2.67 -10.29
C THR A 92 -1.70 4.19 -10.17
N TYR A 93 -1.62 4.73 -8.95
CA TYR A 93 -1.69 6.16 -8.70
C TYR A 93 -0.53 6.93 -9.33
N THR A 94 0.69 6.43 -9.18
CA THR A 94 1.91 7.09 -9.66
C THR A 94 2.27 6.77 -11.10
N ASN A 95 1.61 5.77 -11.70
CA ASN A 95 2.04 5.12 -12.94
C ASN A 95 3.53 4.71 -12.89
N GLY A 96 4.03 4.38 -11.69
CA GLY A 96 5.45 4.15 -11.43
C GLY A 96 5.85 2.67 -11.44
N LYS A 97 7.15 2.42 -11.31
CA LYS A 97 7.70 1.11 -10.96
C LYS A 97 8.01 1.08 -9.47
N ILE A 98 7.64 0.00 -8.80
CA ILE A 98 8.01 -0.23 -7.39
C ILE A 98 9.00 -1.39 -7.38
N LEU A 99 10.24 -1.12 -6.97
CA LEU A 99 11.25 -2.16 -6.84
C LEU A 99 10.99 -3.00 -5.58
N PRO A 100 11.25 -4.32 -5.65
CA PRO A 100 11.23 -5.17 -4.47
C PRO A 100 12.29 -4.69 -3.48
N ASN A 101 11.95 -4.64 -2.21
CA ASN A 101 12.90 -4.25 -1.18
C ASN A 101 13.94 -5.38 -1.02
N LYS A 102 15.24 -5.08 -1.12
CA LYS A 102 16.30 -6.11 -1.04
C LYS A 102 16.30 -6.84 0.30
N ASP A 103 15.82 -6.19 1.36
CA ASP A 103 15.66 -6.78 2.69
C ASP A 103 14.48 -7.77 2.81
N MET A 104 13.52 -7.75 1.86
CA MET A 104 12.42 -8.71 1.83
C MET A 104 12.80 -10.05 1.18
N LEU A 105 13.91 -10.10 0.43
CA LEU A 105 14.40 -11.31 -0.22
C LEU A 105 15.21 -12.22 0.72
N GLN A 106 15.51 -11.78 1.95
CA GLN A 106 16.30 -12.56 2.92
C GLN A 106 15.45 -13.30 3.97
N LYS A 107 14.12 -13.18 3.95
CA LYS A 107 13.21 -13.86 4.91
C LYS A 107 12.39 -15.00 4.29
N SER A 108 12.94 -15.67 3.29
CA SER A 108 12.38 -16.89 2.71
C SER A 108 13.45 -17.98 2.69
N HIS A 109 13.87 -18.45 3.86
CA HIS A 109 14.62 -19.69 4.04
C HIS A 109 14.23 -20.37 5.34
#